data_AF-A0A2N6DGF4-F1
#
_entry.id   AF-A0A2N6DGF4-F1
#
_cell.length_a   1.000
_cell.length_b   1.000
_cell.length_c   1.000
_cell.angle_alpha   90.00
_cell.angle_beta   90.00
_cell.angle_gamma   90.00
#
_symmetry.space_group_name_H-M   'P 1'
#
loop_
_entity.id
_entity.type
_entity.pdbx_description
1 polymer ?
#
loop_
_entity_poly.entity_id
_entity_poly.type
_entity_poly.pdbx_seq_one_letter_code
_entity_poly.pdbx_strand_id
1 'polypeptide(L)'
;MTEKELEYYEELIKKQIDELQVTIASMMQSVKPIEPDTSIGRLSRMEAIQAKSISESNLRSKRMRLQRLEAALLRIQRGTFGLCSVCEEDIPEKRLKIAPESTVCMDCLTEK
;
A
#
# COMPACT_ATOMS: atom_id res chain seq x y z
N MET A 1 0.08 7.19 22.89
CA MET A 1 1.25 7.69 22.11
C MET A 1 1.55 9.12 22.49
N THR A 2 2.82 9.49 22.55
CA THR A 2 3.26 10.88 22.82
C THR A 2 3.22 11.72 21.54
N GLU A 3 3.16 13.04 21.69
CA GLU A 3 3.14 14.00 20.57
C GLU A 3 4.36 13.82 19.64
N LYS A 4 5.54 13.55 20.22
CA LYS A 4 6.78 13.29 19.47
C LYS A 4 6.75 11.99 18.66
N GLU A 5 6.05 10.96 19.15
CA GLU A 5 5.90 9.71 18.40
C GLU A 5 4.98 9.91 17.20
N LEU A 6 3.91 10.68 17.35
CA LEU A 6 2.98 10.99 16.27
C LEU A 6 3.66 11.77 15.14
N GLU A 7 4.49 12.76 15.47
CA GLU A 7 5.31 13.49 14.48
C GLU A 7 6.25 12.55 13.72
N TYR A 8 6.91 11.63 14.41
CA TYR A 8 7.77 10.63 13.79
C TYR A 8 7.02 9.74 12.79
N TYR A 9 5.83 9.25 13.16
CA TYR A 9 5.03 8.43 12.25
C TYR A 9 4.44 9.24 11.10
N GLU A 10 4.10 10.51 11.32
CA GLU A 10 3.63 11.41 10.27
C GLU A 10 4.69 11.61 9.19
N GLU A 11 5.93 11.92 9.57
CA GLU A 11 7.05 12.04 8.63
C GLU A 11 7.33 10.71 7.91
N LEU A 12 7.31 9.59 8.65
CA LEU A 12 7.52 8.26 8.08
C LEU A 12 6.46 7.94 7.02
N ILE A 13 5.19 8.21 7.30
CA ILE A 13 4.08 7.93 6.37
C ILE A 13 4.17 8.84 5.14
N LYS A 14 4.46 10.13 5.32
CA LYS A 14 4.65 11.07 4.19
C LYS A 14 5.76 10.59 3.25
N LYS A 15 6.90 10.19 3.81
CA LYS A 15 8.00 9.63 3.02
C LYS A 15 7.58 8.37 2.26
N GLN A 16 6.85 7.45 2.90
CA GLN A 16 6.34 6.26 2.23
C GLN A 16 5.34 6.58 1.12
N ILE A 17 4.48 7.59 1.30
CA ILE A 17 3.52 8.06 0.29
C ILE A 17 4.28 8.57 -0.94
N ASP A 18 5.28 9.43 -0.76
CA ASP A 18 6.08 9.98 -1.87
C ASP A 18 6.78 8.87 -2.66
N GLU A 19 7.45 7.93 -1.96
CA GLU A 19 8.09 6.76 -2.58
C GLU A 19 7.09 5.90 -3.36
N LEU A 20 5.90 5.68 -2.80
CA LEU A 20 4.87 4.88 -3.45
C LEU A 20 4.27 5.59 -4.67
N GLN A 21 4.10 6.92 -4.63
CA GLN A 21 3.60 7.72 -5.74
C GLN A 21 4.56 7.68 -6.92
N VAL A 22 5.87 7.83 -6.68
CA VAL A 22 6.90 7.69 -7.71
C VAL A 22 6.88 6.29 -8.31
N THR A 23 6.74 5.26 -7.48
CA THR A 23 6.63 3.86 -7.92
C THR A 23 5.37 3.61 -8.76
N ILE A 24 4.23 4.16 -8.37
CA ILE A 24 2.98 4.05 -9.11
C ILE A 24 3.10 4.75 -10.47
N ALA A 25 3.69 5.95 -10.49
CA ALA A 25 3.90 6.71 -11.72
C ALA A 25 4.80 5.98 -12.71
N SER A 26 5.90 5.35 -12.25
CA SER A 26 6.77 4.55 -13.11
C SER A 26 6.08 3.28 -13.61
N MET A 27 5.36 2.56 -12.74
CA MET A 27 4.60 1.36 -13.12
C MET A 27 3.50 1.65 -14.13
N MET A 28 2.84 2.81 -14.07
CA MET A 28 1.82 3.20 -15.04
C MET A 28 2.35 3.27 -16.48
N GLN A 29 3.64 3.56 -16.67
CA GLN A 29 4.25 3.55 -18.01
C GLN A 29 4.45 2.13 -18.57
N SER A 30 4.64 1.14 -17.70
CA SER A 30 4.84 -0.26 -18.07
C SER A 30 3.54 -1.02 -18.36
N VAL A 31 2.39 -0.49 -17.93
CA VAL A 31 1.05 -1.11 -18.14
C VAL A 31 0.41 -0.67 -19.46
N LYS A 32 1.19 -0.09 -20.40
CA LYS A 32 0.68 0.36 -21.70
C LYS A 32 -0.06 -0.76 -22.46
N PRO A 33 -1.11 -0.43 -23.22
CA PRO A 33 -1.87 -1.41 -24.00
C PRO A 33 -0.95 -2.19 -24.94
N ILE A 34 -1.09 -3.51 -24.97
CA ILE A 34 -0.44 -4.36 -25.96
C ILE A 34 -1.18 -4.09 -27.28
N GLU A 35 -0.50 -3.46 -28.24
CA GLU A 35 -1.10 -3.18 -29.53
C GLU A 35 -1.42 -4.49 -30.26
N PRO A 36 -2.59 -4.57 -30.93
CA PRO A 36 -3.06 -5.80 -31.55
C PRO A 36 -2.16 -6.29 -32.69
N ASP A 37 -1.32 -5.42 -33.26
CA ASP A 37 -0.61 -5.64 -34.53
C ASP A 37 0.86 -6.07 -34.38
N THR A 38 1.21 -6.64 -33.24
CA THR A 38 2.53 -7.25 -33.07
C THR A 38 2.51 -8.65 -33.66
N SER A 39 3.43 -8.89 -34.60
CA SER A 39 3.83 -10.18 -35.21
C SER A 39 4.43 -11.18 -34.20
N ILE A 40 3.94 -11.13 -32.98
CA ILE A 40 4.25 -11.99 -31.86
C ILE A 40 3.45 -13.29 -32.05
N GLY A 41 4.17 -14.42 -32.14
CA GLY A 41 3.56 -15.74 -32.23
C GLY A 41 2.54 -16.00 -31.11
N ARG A 42 1.57 -16.91 -31.36
CA ARG A 42 0.43 -17.15 -30.46
C ARG A 42 0.82 -17.38 -28.99
N LEU A 43 1.94 -18.05 -28.73
CA LEU A 43 2.45 -18.32 -27.38
C LEU A 43 2.88 -17.04 -26.66
N SER A 44 3.68 -16.20 -27.32
CA SER A 44 4.20 -14.96 -26.76
C SER A 44 3.13 -13.88 -26.55
N ARG A 45 2.00 -13.96 -27.26
CA ARG A 45 0.82 -13.13 -26.97
C ARG A 45 0.16 -13.51 -25.65
N MET A 46 0.05 -14.79 -25.32
CA MET A 46 -0.51 -15.24 -24.04
C MET A 46 0.38 -14.82 -22.87
N GLU A 47 1.70 -14.91 -23.04
CA GLU A 47 2.69 -14.44 -22.05
C GLU A 47 2.56 -12.93 -21.80
N ALA A 48 2.43 -12.13 -22.87
CA ALA A 48 2.25 -10.69 -22.75
C ALA A 48 0.95 -10.31 -22.01
N ILE A 49 -0.16 -10.99 -22.29
CA ILE A 49 -1.45 -10.78 -21.59
C ILE A 49 -1.31 -11.12 -20.10
N GLN A 50 -0.66 -12.24 -19.78
CA GLN A 50 -0.45 -12.65 -18.39
C GLN A 50 0.45 -11.66 -17.64
N ALA A 51 1.56 -11.22 -18.25
CA ALA A 51 2.45 -10.21 -17.69
C ALA A 51 1.73 -8.88 -17.42
N LYS A 52 0.84 -8.45 -18.34
CA LYS A 52 0.00 -7.26 -18.16
C LYS A 52 -0.95 -7.43 -16.98
N SER A 53 -1.66 -8.56 -16.90
CA SER A 53 -2.60 -8.85 -15.80
C SER A 53 -1.91 -8.82 -14.43
N ILE A 54 -0.70 -9.40 -14.33
CA ILE A 54 0.12 -9.35 -13.12
C ILE A 54 0.50 -7.90 -12.77
N SER A 55 0.98 -7.15 -13.76
CA SER A 55 1.39 -5.75 -13.57
C SER A 55 0.23 -4.85 -13.13
N GLU A 56 -0.96 -5.04 -13.71
CA GLU A 56 -2.19 -4.34 -13.29
C GLU A 56 -2.58 -4.69 -11.86
N SER A 57 -2.50 -5.97 -11.46
CA SER A 57 -2.80 -6.41 -10.10
C SER A 57 -1.85 -5.80 -9.07
N ASN A 58 -0.56 -5.75 -9.40
CA ASN A 58 0.45 -5.09 -8.58
C ASN A 58 0.16 -3.58 -8.45
N LEU A 59 -0.15 -2.91 -9.56
CA LEU A 59 -0.51 -1.48 -9.56
C LEU A 59 -1.74 -1.21 -8.69
N ARG A 60 -2.78 -2.05 -8.78
CA ARG A 60 -3.98 -1.96 -7.92
C ARG A 60 -3.62 -2.10 -6.44
N SER A 61 -2.79 -3.09 -6.09
CA SER A 61 -2.35 -3.31 -4.72
C SER A 61 -1.56 -2.12 -4.16
N LYS A 62 -0.67 -1.53 -4.96
CA LYS A 62 0.09 -0.32 -4.58
C LYS A 62 -0.83 0.89 -4.38
N ARG A 63 -1.78 1.13 -5.28
CA ARG A 63 -2.77 2.21 -5.12
C ARG A 63 -3.63 2.04 -3.87
N MET A 64 -4.05 0.81 -3.57
CA MET A 64 -4.78 0.53 -2.35
C MET A 64 -3.93 0.80 -1.11
N ARG A 65 -2.64 0.45 -1.14
CA ARG A 65 -1.70 0.79 -0.05
C ARG A 65 -1.54 2.30 0.12
N LEU A 66 -1.44 3.06 -0.98
CA LEU A 66 -1.40 4.54 -0.95
C LEU A 66 -2.58 5.10 -0.17
N GLN A 67 -3.80 4.68 -0.53
CA GLN A 67 -5.02 5.13 0.15
C GLN A 67 -5.03 4.79 1.64
N ARG A 68 -4.49 3.63 2.04
CA ARG A 68 -4.40 3.26 3.46
C ARG A 68 -3.38 4.11 4.23
N LEU A 69 -2.28 4.51 3.59
CA LEU A 69 -1.29 5.43 4.17
C LEU A 69 -1.88 6.84 4.33
N GLU A 70 -2.59 7.35 3.32
CA GLU A 70 -3.34 8.61 3.43
C GLU A 70 -4.38 8.57 4.56
N ALA A 71 -5.11 7.45 4.68
CA ALA A 71 -6.03 7.24 5.79
C ALA A 71 -5.32 7.13 7.15
N ALA A 72 -4.06 6.67 7.19
CA ALA A 72 -3.26 6.66 8.41
C ALA A 72 -2.88 8.07 8.86
N LEU A 73 -2.52 8.97 7.93
CA LEU A 73 -2.31 10.40 8.24
C LEU A 73 -3.55 11.04 8.85
N LEU A 74 -4.73 10.77 8.27
CA LEU A 74 -5.99 11.26 8.83
C LEU A 74 -6.26 10.72 10.24
N ARG A 75 -5.86 9.47 10.53
CA ARG A 75 -5.97 8.89 11.89
C ARG A 75 -5.04 9.57 12.89
N ILE A 76 -3.83 9.94 12.46
CA ILE A 76 -2.88 10.72 13.29
C ILE A 76 -3.51 12.06 13.65
N GLN A 77 -4.04 12.79 12.67
CA GLN A 77 -4.71 14.08 12.89
C GLN A 77 -5.93 13.98 13.81
N ARG A 78 -6.64 12.85 13.77
CA ARG A 78 -7.81 12.57 14.63
C ARG A 78 -7.44 12.01 16.00
N GLY A 79 -6.16 11.75 16.28
CA GLY A 79 -5.72 11.13 17.53
C GLY A 79 -6.15 9.67 17.72
N THR A 80 -6.51 8.97 16.64
CA THR A 80 -6.94 7.55 16.64
C THR A 80 -5.88 6.62 16.07
N PHE A 81 -4.68 7.14 15.81
CA PHE A 81 -3.57 6.35 15.29
C PHE A 81 -3.03 5.40 16.36
N GLY A 82 -2.67 4.19 15.92
CA GLY A 82 -2.13 3.17 16.81
C GLY A 82 -3.17 2.33 17.54
N LEU A 83 -4.47 2.51 17.32
CA LEU A 83 -5.51 1.67 17.91
C LEU A 83 -6.05 0.62 16.94
N CYS A 84 -6.32 -0.58 17.46
CA CYS A 84 -6.94 -1.67 16.72
C CYS A 84 -8.43 -1.38 16.49
N SER A 85 -8.88 -1.50 15.24
CA SER A 85 -10.30 -1.33 14.87
C SER A 85 -11.23 -2.46 15.33
N VAL A 86 -10.69 -3.53 15.93
CA VAL A 86 -11.45 -4.72 16.36
C VAL A 86 -11.50 -4.82 17.89
N CYS A 87 -10.35 -4.81 18.55
CA CYS A 87 -10.26 -4.92 20.02
C CYS A 87 -10.03 -3.59 20.72
N GLU A 88 -9.88 -2.49 19.99
CA GLU A 88 -9.60 -1.15 20.55
C GLU A 88 -8.31 -1.05 21.37
N GLU A 89 -7.43 -2.06 21.31
CA GLU A 89 -6.13 -2.07 21.97
C GLU A 89 -5.04 -1.39 21.13
N ASP A 90 -3.96 -0.98 21.80
CA ASP A 90 -2.78 -0.42 21.16
C ASP A 90 -2.08 -1.43 20.23
N ILE A 91 -1.88 -1.04 18.98
CA ILE A 91 -1.11 -1.79 18.00
C ILE A 91 0.38 -1.69 18.38
N PRO A 92 1.11 -2.81 18.46
CA PRO A 92 2.52 -2.80 18.82
C PRO A 92 3.34 -1.87 17.91
N GLU A 93 4.19 -1.03 18.51
CA GLU A 93 5.04 -0.09 17.77
C GLU A 93 5.91 -0.77 16.69
N LYS A 94 6.40 -1.97 16.99
CA LYS A 94 7.20 -2.75 16.04
C LYS A 94 6.45 -2.96 14.72
N ARG A 95 5.12 -3.13 14.78
CA ARG A 95 4.26 -3.26 13.61
C ARG A 95 4.01 -1.92 12.95
N LEU A 96 3.74 -0.86 13.71
CA LEU A 96 3.53 0.48 13.16
C LEU A 96 4.78 1.03 12.45
N LYS A 97 5.99 0.65 12.90
CA LYS A 97 7.25 0.99 12.22
C LYS A 97 7.41 0.30 10.86
N ILE A 98 6.88 -0.92 10.71
CA ILE A 98 6.96 -1.70 9.45
C ILE A 98 5.80 -1.33 8.51
N ALA A 99 4.60 -1.25 9.05
CA ALA A 99 3.34 -1.05 8.34
C ALA A 99 2.46 -0.05 9.10
N PRO A 100 2.76 1.26 9.00
CA PRO A 100 2.00 2.31 9.69
C PRO A 100 0.55 2.41 9.22
N GLU A 101 0.24 1.88 8.04
CA GLU A 101 -1.12 1.80 7.52
C GLU A 101 -2.02 0.78 8.24
N SER A 102 -1.45 -0.08 9.09
CA SER A 102 -2.19 -1.14 9.80
C SER A 102 -3.33 -0.56 10.65
N THR A 103 -4.48 -1.23 10.62
CA THR A 103 -5.69 -0.88 11.42
C THR A 103 -6.07 -1.97 12.42
N VAL A 104 -5.34 -3.09 12.45
CA VAL A 104 -5.67 -4.28 13.24
C VAL A 104 -4.39 -4.78 13.92
N CYS A 105 -4.48 -5.21 15.18
CA CYS A 105 -3.37 -5.80 15.93
C CYS A 105 -2.98 -7.19 15.38
N MET A 106 -1.90 -7.79 15.90
CA MET A 106 -1.47 -9.12 15.44
C MET A 106 -2.45 -10.19 15.90
N ASP A 107 -2.95 -10.07 17.13
CA ASP A 107 -3.84 -11.06 17.74
C ASP A 107 -5.15 -11.19 16.96
N CYS A 108 -5.82 -10.06 16.67
CA CYS A 108 -7.03 -10.05 15.82
C CYS A 108 -6.77 -10.40 14.36
N LEU A 109 -5.52 -10.35 13.88
CA LEU A 109 -5.18 -10.82 12.54
C LEU A 109 -5.05 -12.35 12.51
N THR A 110 -4.53 -12.95 13.58
CA THR A 110 -4.32 -14.40 13.71
C THR A 110 -5.58 -15.17 14.11
N GLU A 111 -6.54 -14.55 14.77
CA GLU A 111 -7.84 -15.17 15.13
C GLU A 111 -8.83 -15.28 13.95
N LYS A 112 -8.35 -15.24 12.71
CA LYS A 112 -9.17 -15.19 11.49
C LYS A 112 -9.19 -16.49 10.70
#